data_AF-A0A3D8IWV3-F1
#
_entry.id   AF-A0A3D8IWV3-F1
#
_cell.length_a   1.000
_cell.length_b   1.000
_cell.length_c   1.000
_cell.angle_alpha   90.00
_cell.angle_beta   90.00
_cell.angle_gamma   90.00
#
_symmetry.space_group_name_H-M   'P 1'
#
loop_
_entity.id
_entity.type
_entity.pdbx_description
1 polymer ?
#
loop_
_entity_poly.entity_id
_entity_poly.type
_entity_poly.pdbx_seq_one_letter_code
_entity_poly.pdbx_strand_id
1 'polypeptide(L)' 'MNEKKEEKKDFETLVELSKKALDHLNNQNLSLKESMQIYKQGLQYLNEAQKLLEEAKLEYEILNSNQE' A
#
# COMPACT_ATOMS: atom_id res chain seq x y z
N MET A 1 12.26 20.03 -15.42
CA MET A 1 11.61 19.01 -16.28
C MET A 1 11.16 17.86 -15.41
N ASN A 2 9.85 17.61 -15.45
CA ASN A 2 9.10 16.45 -14.98
C ASN A 2 9.07 16.17 -13.48
N GLU A 3 8.19 16.90 -12.80
CA GLU A 3 7.51 16.43 -11.59
C GLU A 3 6.79 15.12 -11.97
N LYS A 4 7.36 13.98 -11.58
CA LYS A 4 6.61 12.71 -11.56
C LYS A 4 5.48 12.91 -10.55
N LYS A 5 4.28 13.22 -11.03
CA LYS A 5 3.05 13.02 -10.28
C LYS A 5 2.98 11.53 -9.96
N GLU A 6 3.34 11.15 -8.74
CA GLU A 6 2.94 9.86 -8.19
C GLU A 6 1.41 9.88 -8.16
N GLU A 7 0.79 9.14 -9.08
CA GLU A 7 -0.65 8.87 -9.00
C GLU A 7 -0.89 8.16 -7.66
N LYS A 8 -1.58 8.85 -6.74
CA LYS A 8 -2.09 8.24 -5.51
C LYS A 8 -2.95 7.05 -5.92
N LYS A 9 -2.50 5.85 -5.57
CA LYS A 9 -3.24 4.61 -5.82
C LYS A 9 -4.35 4.48 -4.79
N ASP A 10 -5.48 3.92 -5.21
CA ASP A 10 -6.57 3.57 -4.30
C ASP A 10 -6.19 2.37 -3.40
N PHE A 11 -6.99 2.16 -2.36
CA PHE A 11 -6.77 1.13 -1.35
C PHE A 11 -6.75 -0.27 -1.99
N GLU A 12 -7.71 -0.57 -2.85
CA GLU A 12 -7.86 -1.86 -3.53
C GLU A 12 -6.63 -2.18 -4.37
N THR A 13 -6.13 -1.20 -5.13
CA THR A 13 -4.92 -1.34 -5.95
C THR A 13 -3.70 -1.60 -5.08
N LEU A 14 -3.55 -0.89 -3.96
CA LEU A 14 -2.42 -1.10 -3.04
C LEU A 14 -2.43 -2.50 -2.43
N VAL A 15 -3.60 -2.97 -1.97
CA VAL A 15 -3.76 -4.33 -1.44
C VAL A 15 -3.46 -5.39 -2.51
N GLU A 16 -3.92 -5.19 -3.74
CA GLU A 16 -3.66 -6.10 -4.85
C GLU A 16 -2.16 -6.16 -5.20
N LEU A 17 -1.47 -5.02 -5.18
CA LEU A 17 -0.03 -4.96 -5.41
C LEU A 17 0.75 -5.62 -4.27
N SER A 18 0.32 -5.47 -3.03
CA SER A 18 0.90 -6.18 -1.88
C SER A 18 0.75 -7.70 -2.02
N LYS A 19 -0.41 -8.19 -2.44
CA LYS A 19 -0.65 -9.62 -2.71
C LYS A 19 0.27 -10.13 -3.82
N LYS A 20 0.36 -9.41 -4.93
CA LYS A 20 1.27 -9.76 -6.04
C LYS A 20 2.73 -9.81 -5.60
N ALA A 21 3.17 -8.88 -4.75
CA ALA A 21 4.52 -8.91 -4.20
C ALA A 21 4.75 -10.17 -3.34
N LEU A 22 3.77 -10.57 -2.53
CA LEU A 22 3.83 -11.81 -1.75
C LEU A 22 3.85 -13.06 -2.64
N ASP A 23 3.01 -13.10 -3.66
CA ASP A 23 2.97 -14.21 -4.64
C ASP A 23 4.29 -14.33 -5.39
N HIS A 24 4.90 -13.19 -5.74
CA HIS A 24 6.22 -13.16 -6.35
C HIS A 24 7.30 -13.74 -5.43
N LEU A 25 7.26 -13.42 -4.14
CA LEU A 25 8.21 -13.97 -3.15
C LEU A 25 8.11 -15.49 -2.98
N ASN A 26 6.95 -16.09 -3.27
CA ASN A 26 6.78 -17.54 -3.23
C ASN A 26 7.43 -18.27 -4.42
N ASN A 27 7.89 -17.55 -5.45
CA ASN A 27 8.58 -18.16 -6.59
C ASN A 27 10.02 -18.56 -6.22
N GLN A 28 10.40 -19.81 -6.51
CA GLN A 28 11.69 -20.40 -6.14
C GLN A 28 12.91 -19.90 -6.96
N ASN A 29 12.70 -18.98 -7.91
CA ASN A 29 13.74 -18.50 -8.83
C ASN A 29 14.26 -17.08 -8.53
N LEU A 30 14.01 -16.54 -7.33
CA LEU A 30 14.46 -15.20 -6.95
C LEU A 30 15.83 -15.23 -6.25
N SER A 31 16.72 -14.31 -6.62
CA SER A 31 17.90 -14.03 -5.82
C SER A 31 17.52 -13.32 -4.51
N LEU A 32 18.35 -13.47 -3.47
CA LEU A 32 18.12 -12.81 -2.18
C LEU A 32 17.92 -11.29 -2.32
N LYS A 33 18.67 -10.66 -3.22
CA LYS A 33 18.57 -9.21 -3.47
C LYS A 33 17.20 -8.84 -4.05
N GLU A 34 16.72 -9.61 -5.02
CA GLU A 34 15.40 -9.39 -5.64
C GLU A 34 14.29 -9.64 -4.62
N SER A 35 14.39 -10.72 -3.83
CA SER A 35 13.43 -11.01 -2.76
C SER A 35 13.36 -9.87 -1.74
N MET A 36 14.50 -9.29 -1.34
CA MET A 36 14.49 -8.13 -0.45
C MET A 36 13.87 -6.88 -1.08
N GLN A 37 14.06 -6.65 -2.38
CA GLN A 37 13.45 -5.52 -3.07
C GLN A 37 11.93 -5.66 -3.16
N ILE A 38 11.45 -6.85 -3.57
CA ILE A 38 10.02 -7.16 -3.68
C ILE A 38 9.36 -7.07 -2.29
N TYR A 39 10.01 -7.60 -1.26
CA TYR A 39 9.51 -7.50 0.12
C TYR A 39 9.34 -6.04 0.57
N LYS A 40 10.38 -5.20 0.36
CA LYS A 40 10.30 -3.78 0.72
C LYS A 40 9.20 -3.06 -0.04
N GLN A 41 9.03 -3.35 -1.33
CA GLN A 41 7.95 -2.77 -2.13
C GLN A 41 6.56 -3.21 -1.63
N GLY A 42 6.38 -4.50 -1.35
CA GLY A 42 5.13 -5.03 -0.79
C GLY A 42 4.76 -4.37 0.54
N LEU A 43 5.75 -4.17 1.42
CA LEU A 43 5.58 -3.43 2.67
C LEU A 43 5.20 -1.97 2.45
N GLN A 44 5.78 -1.29 1.46
CA GLN A 44 5.42 0.09 1.14
C GLN A 44 3.95 0.18 0.71
N TYR A 45 3.49 -0.72 -0.17
CA TYR A 45 2.09 -0.78 -0.58
C TYR A 45 1.14 -1.04 0.60
N LEU A 46 1.51 -1.94 1.52
CA LEU A 46 0.71 -2.19 2.73
C LEU A 46 0.63 -0.97 3.64
N ASN A 47 1.75 -0.27 3.85
CA ASN A 47 1.79 0.93 4.68
C ASN A 47 0.94 2.05 4.09
N GLU A 48 0.97 2.22 2.77
CA GLU A 48 0.12 3.20 2.09
C GLU A 48 -1.37 2.84 2.21
N ALA A 49 -1.72 1.56 2.03
CA ALA A 49 -3.10 1.09 2.20
C ALA A 49 -3.59 1.31 3.64
N GLN A 50 -2.74 1.04 4.64
CA GLN A 50 -3.06 1.27 6.04
C GLN A 50 -3.30 2.75 6.33
N LYS A 51 -2.49 3.66 5.78
CA LYS A 51 -2.70 5.10 5.94
C LYS A 51 -4.05 5.55 5.37
N LEU A 52 -4.45 5.04 4.20
CA LEU A 52 -5.76 5.36 3.61
C LEU A 52 -6.91 4.91 4.54
N LEU A 53 -6.78 3.75 5.19
CA LEU A 53 -7.78 3.29 6.17
C LEU A 53 -7.81 4.14 7.42
N GLU A 54 -6.64 4.54 7.94
CA GLU A 54 -6.53 5.42 9.11
C GLU A 54 -7.13 6.80 8.83
N GLU A 55 -6.86 7.37 7.65
CA GLU A 55 -7.46 8.62 7.18
C GLU A 55 -8.98 8.50 7.09
N ALA A 56 -9.50 7.45 6.43
CA ALA A 56 -10.93 7.21 6.31
C ALA A 56 -11.62 7.01 7.68
N LYS A 57 -10.96 6.31 8.61
CA LYS A 57 -11.46 6.13 9.98
C LYS A 57 -11.53 7.45 10.74
N LEU A 58 -10.49 8.29 10.62
CA LEU A 58 -10.45 9.60 11.25
C LEU A 58 -11.54 10.51 10.69
N GLU A 59 -11.74 10.54 9.38
CA GLU A 59 -12.82 11.28 8.74
C GLU A 59 -14.20 10.84 9.25
N TYR A 60 -14.41 9.52 9.38
CA TYR A 60 -15.63 8.97 9.96
C TYR A 60 -15.84 9.41 11.42
N GLU A 61 -14.81 9.33 12.27
CA GLU A 61 -14.88 9.76 13.67
C GLU A 61 -15.20 11.25 13.81
N ILE A 62 -14.62 12.10 12.94
CA ILE A 62 -14.90 13.55 12.90
C ILE A 62 -16.35 13.80 12.47
N LEU A 63 -16.82 13.12 11.43
CA LEU A 63 -18.21 13.27 10.96
C LEU A 63 -19.21 12.84 12.04
N ASN A 64 -18.93 11.72 12.72
CA ASN A 64 -19.78 11.21 13.80
C ASN A 64 -19.78 12.14 15.03
N SER A 65 -18.62 12.72 15.40
CA SER A 65 -18.51 13.67 16.51
C SER A 65 -19.16 15.02 16.24
N ASN A 66 -19.33 15.42 14.97
CA ASN A 66 -19.99 16.66 14.57
C ASN A 66 -21.53 16.52 14.42
N GLN A 67 -22.08 15.31 14.64
CA GLN A 67 -23.52 15.05 14.59
C GLN A 67 -24.18 14.90 15.98
N GLU A 68 -23.42 15.05 17.07
CA GLU A 68 -23.90 15.20 18.45
C GLU A 68 -23.88 16.67 18.91
#